data_AF-A0A1Q6V1N3-F1
#
_entry.id   AF-A0A1Q6V1N3-F1
#
_cell.length_a   1.000
_cell.length_b   1.000
_cell.length_c   1.000
_cell.angle_alpha   90.00
_cell.angle_beta   90.00
_cell.angle_gamma   90.00
#
_symmetry.space_group_name_H-M   'P 1'
#
loop_
_entity.id
_entity.type
_entity.pdbx_description
1 polymer ?
#
loop_
_entity_poly.entity_id
_entity_poly.type
_entity_poly.pdbx_seq_one_letter_code
_entity_poly.pdbx_strand_id
1 'polypeptide(L)'
;MDKFKLETSIQFPIFKINELVTYSEVKKPSGVAYILLVLISESKNKSDRLANVLENFGIPKSLQYIFADNIQTLMDQEILEKFNFYKPEFDNYLIGSFQFTSKGKKIFAEESIPTGVNKDLKISIYYNIAMNELSLKMDNDLDLKPLMDCAITSEFMNRFKCERNVENFLNLQKGKGISVKKEEIITKVEQLDQENWTAKYDCNMNIKNDDIEIQFDESVLQKFFDTNYTQDMVNQAISYKNKFKFKSSFKDNLKLSKYGFDRIVGIIIPKEIDNVLKQKSQMVVTKGNYKASNGFMITSADSINKYDDTIEFIQVDMHDFVCGYIPGNFVFNNNLFGTITIPLVVKIKLTEDELKEILKPYVYSLSTYSEDNFKELVKVTNITDDLKLAQEIIERYLNNDVESNIVILNEMKQFAISNFDISNIYRELLEKNYNSYMDNITEDNLETALKITSSIPKFLNIQNKDVLSKIFKTIKVKNDLEIYETLVNKGFDKSLVVLYVNPVTEALKTRNVEEKSLIDLINYDDALSDMKKITSINDYKNYLYDEEKINHNEFKTNHNKAFNLQKNIQVFKNSNEELFKNPLLKQNPDW
;
A
#
# COMPACT_ATOMS: atom_id res chain seq x y z
N MET A 1 3.91 25.58 -6.92
CA MET A 1 3.43 24.19 -6.98
C MET A 1 3.97 23.57 -8.24
N ASP A 2 4.52 22.36 -8.13
CA ASP A 2 4.94 21.59 -9.29
C ASP A 2 3.72 21.26 -10.17
N LYS A 3 3.96 21.20 -11.47
CA LYS A 3 2.94 20.78 -12.44
C LYS A 3 2.72 19.28 -12.25
N PHE A 4 1.50 18.89 -11.85
CA PHE A 4 1.15 17.47 -11.78
C PHE A 4 0.70 17.01 -13.18
N LYS A 5 1.25 15.89 -13.63
CA LYS A 5 0.94 15.30 -14.93
C LYS A 5 0.28 13.95 -14.70
N LEU A 6 -0.94 13.79 -15.20
CA LEU A 6 -1.67 12.53 -15.20
C LEU A 6 -1.78 12.00 -16.62
N GLU A 7 -1.32 10.78 -16.85
CA GLU A 7 -1.38 10.14 -18.16
C GLU A 7 -2.66 9.32 -18.28
N THR A 8 -3.40 9.51 -19.38
CA THR A 8 -4.65 8.81 -19.65
C THR A 8 -4.91 8.76 -21.14
N SER A 9 -6.12 8.41 -21.54
CA SER A 9 -6.52 8.39 -22.94
C SER A 9 -7.94 8.90 -23.11
N ILE A 10 -8.29 9.37 -24.30
CA ILE A 10 -9.66 9.75 -24.65
C ILE A 10 -10.03 9.03 -25.95
N GLN A 11 -11.29 8.61 -26.04
CA GLN A 11 -11.82 7.95 -27.24
C GLN A 11 -12.09 9.00 -28.31
N PHE A 12 -11.72 8.73 -29.56
CA PHE A 12 -11.99 9.52 -30.76
C PHE A 12 -12.85 8.73 -31.75
N PRO A 13 -13.69 9.41 -32.55
CA PRO A 13 -14.66 8.76 -33.40
C PRO A 13 -14.01 8.19 -34.69
N ILE A 14 -14.40 6.95 -35.03
CA ILE A 14 -13.95 6.23 -36.22
C ILE A 14 -15.18 5.68 -36.95
N PHE A 15 -15.23 5.78 -38.27
CA PHE A 15 -16.17 4.99 -39.06
C PHE A 15 -15.49 3.72 -39.56
N LYS A 16 -16.16 2.57 -39.41
CA LYS A 16 -15.82 1.37 -40.16
C LYS A 16 -16.81 1.27 -41.32
N ILE A 17 -16.31 1.52 -42.52
CA ILE A 17 -17.07 1.56 -43.76
C ILE A 17 -16.85 0.23 -44.46
N ASN A 18 -17.92 -0.56 -44.63
CA ASN A 18 -17.82 -1.83 -45.33
C ASN A 18 -18.26 -1.64 -46.78
N GLU A 19 -17.36 -1.96 -47.70
CA GLU A 19 -17.50 -1.75 -49.13
C GLU A 19 -17.56 -3.08 -49.88
N LEU A 20 -18.37 -3.13 -50.92
CA LEU A 20 -18.31 -4.15 -51.96
C LEU A 20 -17.53 -3.59 -53.15
N VAL A 21 -16.36 -4.19 -53.39
CA VAL A 21 -15.47 -3.78 -54.48
C VAL A 21 -15.59 -4.79 -55.61
N THR A 22 -16.15 -4.37 -56.74
CA THR A 22 -16.19 -5.16 -57.97
C THR A 22 -14.98 -4.79 -58.83
N TYR A 23 -14.13 -5.78 -59.08
CA TYR A 23 -12.94 -5.62 -59.91
C TYR A 23 -12.93 -6.65 -61.03
N SER A 24 -12.30 -6.29 -62.15
CA SER A 24 -12.19 -7.18 -63.30
C SER A 24 -10.74 -7.61 -63.50
N GLU A 25 -10.55 -8.90 -63.79
CA GLU A 25 -9.28 -9.37 -64.33
C GLU A 25 -9.05 -8.71 -65.70
N VAL A 26 -7.86 -8.17 -65.92
CA VAL A 26 -7.50 -7.60 -67.22
C VAL A 26 -6.49 -8.46 -67.96
N LYS A 27 -6.58 -8.41 -69.29
CA LYS A 27 -5.50 -8.77 -70.19
C LYS A 27 -5.10 -7.55 -70.98
N LYS A 28 -3.89 -7.57 -71.55
CA LYS A 28 -3.54 -6.59 -72.57
C LYS A 28 -4.61 -6.65 -73.68
N PRO A 29 -5.15 -5.50 -74.13
CA PRO A 29 -6.09 -5.49 -75.24
C PRO A 29 -5.51 -6.22 -76.45
N SER A 30 -6.36 -6.94 -77.20
CA SER A 30 -5.97 -7.30 -78.56
C SER A 30 -5.73 -5.99 -79.33
N GLY A 31 -4.75 -5.97 -80.24
CA GLY A 31 -4.47 -4.75 -81.03
C GLY A 31 -5.73 -4.24 -81.74
N VAL A 32 -6.61 -5.14 -82.18
CA VAL A 32 -7.91 -4.83 -82.81
C VAL A 32 -8.85 -4.09 -81.86
N ALA A 33 -9.04 -4.59 -80.63
CA ALA A 33 -9.93 -3.97 -79.67
C ALA A 33 -9.42 -2.60 -79.22
N TYR A 34 -8.11 -2.43 -79.02
CA TYR A 34 -7.53 -1.13 -78.70
C TYR A 34 -7.74 -0.11 -79.83
N ILE A 35 -7.48 -0.50 -81.08
CA ILE A 35 -7.73 0.35 -82.26
C ILE A 35 -9.19 0.81 -82.29
N LEU A 36 -10.15 -0.10 -82.05
CA LEU A 36 -11.57 0.25 -82.00
C LEU A 36 -11.88 1.27 -80.90
N LEU A 37 -11.39 1.05 -79.68
CA LEU A 37 -11.65 1.94 -78.56
C LEU A 37 -11.03 3.34 -78.77
N VAL A 38 -9.81 3.41 -79.32
CA VAL A 38 -9.16 4.68 -79.68
C VAL A 38 -9.95 5.40 -80.77
N LEU A 39 -10.35 4.72 -81.84
CA LEU A 39 -11.14 5.33 -82.91
C LEU A 39 -12.49 5.85 -82.41
N ILE A 40 -13.18 5.08 -81.56
CA ILE A 40 -14.46 5.45 -80.97
C ILE A 40 -14.29 6.63 -80.00
N SER A 41 -13.22 6.67 -79.20
CA SER A 41 -12.98 7.72 -78.22
C SER A 41 -12.50 9.02 -78.89
N GLU A 42 -11.42 8.93 -79.66
CA GLU A 42 -10.61 10.08 -80.09
C GLU A 42 -10.97 10.62 -81.47
N SER A 43 -11.76 9.89 -82.28
CA SER A 43 -12.17 10.42 -83.59
C SER A 43 -12.96 11.71 -83.43
N LYS A 44 -12.47 12.78 -84.09
CA LYS A 44 -13.13 14.10 -84.15
C LYS A 44 -14.40 14.06 -85.01
N ASN A 45 -14.44 13.18 -86.01
CA ASN A 45 -15.58 13.05 -86.91
C ASN A 45 -16.38 11.78 -86.59
N LYS A 46 -17.49 11.95 -85.86
CA LYS A 46 -18.36 10.84 -85.46
C LYS A 46 -19.31 10.38 -86.57
N SER A 47 -19.44 11.14 -87.67
CA SER A 47 -20.32 10.78 -88.80
C SER A 47 -19.63 9.97 -89.90
N ASP A 48 -18.34 9.65 -89.74
CA ASP A 48 -17.65 8.75 -90.66
C ASP A 48 -18.03 7.29 -90.40
N ARG A 49 -18.09 6.49 -91.48
CA ARG A 49 -18.27 5.04 -91.39
C ARG A 49 -17.01 4.40 -90.82
N LEU A 50 -17.17 3.59 -89.77
CA LEU A 50 -16.05 2.93 -89.10
C LEU A 50 -15.24 2.06 -90.08
N ALA A 51 -15.92 1.34 -90.98
CA ALA A 51 -15.30 0.52 -92.03
C ALA A 51 -14.41 1.31 -92.99
N ASN A 52 -14.84 2.51 -93.42
CA ASN A 52 -14.05 3.37 -94.30
C ASN A 52 -12.81 3.89 -93.58
N VAL A 53 -12.94 4.22 -92.29
CA VAL A 53 -11.81 4.68 -91.47
C VAL A 53 -10.79 3.56 -91.28
N LEU A 54 -11.23 2.33 -90.99
CA LEU A 54 -10.34 1.16 -90.92
C LEU A 54 -9.63 0.89 -92.26
N GLU A 55 -10.32 1.03 -93.39
CA GLU A 55 -9.72 0.89 -94.73
C GLU A 55 -8.65 1.96 -94.99
N ASN A 56 -8.89 3.21 -94.58
CA ASN A 56 -7.90 4.31 -94.65
C ASN A 56 -6.67 4.05 -93.76
N PHE A 57 -6.84 3.31 -92.66
CA PHE A 57 -5.73 2.83 -91.82
C PHE A 57 -5.02 1.58 -92.39
N GLY A 58 -5.37 1.15 -93.62
CA GLY A 58 -4.73 0.04 -94.32
C GLY A 58 -5.29 -1.34 -93.98
N ILE A 59 -6.48 -1.42 -93.36
CA ILE A 59 -7.14 -2.69 -93.02
C ILE A 59 -8.11 -3.09 -94.14
N PRO A 60 -7.81 -4.14 -94.93
CA PRO A 60 -8.67 -4.58 -96.02
C PRO A 60 -10.06 -5.02 -95.54
N LYS A 61 -11.10 -4.78 -96.34
CA LYS A 61 -12.48 -5.23 -96.03
C LYS A 61 -12.58 -6.70 -95.66
N SER A 62 -11.77 -7.55 -96.29
CA SER A 62 -11.72 -8.99 -95.99
C SER A 62 -11.30 -9.33 -94.56
N LEU A 63 -10.70 -8.40 -93.80
CA LEU A 63 -10.31 -8.56 -92.39
C LEU A 63 -11.20 -7.80 -91.41
N GLN A 64 -12.11 -6.96 -91.89
CA GLN A 64 -12.95 -6.11 -91.03
C GLN A 64 -13.98 -6.91 -90.23
N TYR A 65 -14.29 -8.14 -90.62
CA TYR A 65 -15.13 -9.03 -89.82
C TYR A 65 -14.57 -9.27 -88.40
N ILE A 66 -13.23 -9.23 -88.23
CA ILE A 66 -12.55 -9.37 -86.94
C ILE A 66 -12.85 -8.16 -86.04
N PHE A 67 -12.97 -6.97 -86.63
CA PHE A 67 -13.33 -5.74 -85.91
C PHE A 67 -14.81 -5.77 -85.52
N ALA A 68 -15.69 -6.24 -86.41
CA ALA A 68 -17.10 -6.45 -86.11
C ALA A 68 -17.31 -7.47 -84.96
N ASP A 69 -16.51 -8.55 -84.92
CA ASP A 69 -16.49 -9.50 -83.80
C ASP A 69 -16.05 -8.87 -82.47
N ASN A 70 -15.02 -8.01 -82.52
CA ASN A 70 -14.55 -7.32 -81.32
C ASN A 70 -15.54 -6.26 -80.84
N ILE A 71 -16.27 -5.57 -81.72
CA ILE A 71 -17.36 -4.67 -81.32
C ILE A 71 -18.42 -5.41 -80.51
N GLN A 72 -18.88 -6.58 -80.99
CA GLN A 72 -19.83 -7.41 -80.25
C GLN A 72 -19.26 -7.82 -78.89
N THR A 73 -17.98 -8.25 -78.86
CA THR A 73 -17.30 -8.62 -77.62
C THR A 73 -17.22 -7.45 -76.62
N LEU A 74 -16.90 -6.23 -77.09
CA LEU A 74 -16.83 -5.01 -76.28
C LEU A 74 -18.21 -4.60 -75.73
N MET A 75 -19.29 -4.84 -76.49
CA MET A 75 -20.67 -4.66 -76.01
C MET A 75 -21.06 -5.71 -74.98
N ASP A 76 -20.72 -6.97 -75.20
CA ASP A 76 -21.02 -8.07 -74.29
C ASP A 76 -20.31 -7.89 -72.94
N GLN A 77 -19.10 -7.33 -72.95
CA GLN A 77 -18.32 -6.94 -71.77
C GLN A 77 -18.76 -5.61 -71.12
N GLU A 78 -19.77 -4.94 -71.69
CA GLU A 78 -20.31 -3.66 -71.23
C GLU A 78 -19.28 -2.51 -71.27
N ILE A 79 -18.30 -2.58 -72.17
CA ILE A 79 -17.36 -1.48 -72.43
C ILE A 79 -18.03 -0.46 -73.36
N LEU A 80 -18.77 -0.96 -74.36
CA LEU A 80 -19.63 -0.17 -75.24
C LEU A 80 -21.10 -0.39 -74.87
N GLU A 81 -21.94 0.62 -75.13
CA GLU A 81 -23.38 0.52 -74.97
C GLU A 81 -23.98 -0.54 -75.89
N LYS A 82 -24.94 -1.31 -75.37
CA LYS A 82 -25.64 -2.33 -76.15
C LYS A 82 -26.72 -1.69 -77.01
N PHE A 83 -26.73 -2.02 -78.29
CA PHE A 83 -27.81 -1.73 -79.22
C PHE A 83 -27.97 -2.89 -80.20
N ASN A 84 -28.94 -2.82 -81.11
CA ASN A 84 -29.15 -3.82 -82.16
C ASN A 84 -28.02 -3.76 -83.21
N PHE A 85 -26.84 -4.22 -82.82
CA PHE A 85 -25.68 -4.34 -83.68
C PHE A 85 -25.83 -5.60 -84.54
N TYR A 86 -25.95 -5.42 -85.85
CA TYR A 86 -26.06 -6.52 -86.80
C TYR A 86 -24.75 -6.65 -87.55
N LYS A 87 -23.94 -7.64 -87.13
CA LYS A 87 -22.58 -7.88 -87.62
C LYS A 87 -22.45 -7.89 -89.16
N PRO A 88 -23.38 -8.49 -89.95
CA PRO A 88 -23.29 -8.45 -91.42
C PRO A 88 -23.38 -7.05 -92.04
N GLU A 89 -23.89 -6.06 -91.31
CA GLU A 89 -24.01 -4.67 -91.75
C GLU A 89 -22.92 -3.75 -91.16
N PHE A 90 -21.80 -4.32 -90.69
CA PHE A 90 -20.70 -3.55 -90.08
C PHE A 90 -20.29 -2.32 -90.91
N ASP A 91 -20.26 -2.46 -92.24
CA ASP A 91 -19.87 -1.40 -93.20
C ASP A 91 -20.76 -0.15 -93.16
N ASN A 92 -21.97 -0.25 -92.59
CA ASN A 92 -22.94 0.84 -92.55
C ASN A 92 -22.91 1.63 -91.24
N TYR A 93 -22.23 1.14 -90.20
CA TYR A 93 -22.20 1.81 -88.91
C TYR A 93 -21.23 3.00 -88.88
N LEU A 94 -21.70 4.09 -88.28
CA LEU A 94 -20.90 5.29 -88.04
C LEU A 94 -20.06 5.10 -86.78
N ILE A 95 -18.93 5.80 -86.68
CA ILE A 95 -18.12 5.80 -85.45
C ILE A 95 -18.97 6.25 -84.25
N GLY A 96 -19.79 7.30 -84.44
CA GLY A 96 -20.70 7.82 -83.41
C GLY A 96 -21.85 6.88 -83.02
N SER A 97 -22.06 5.80 -83.76
CA SER A 97 -23.03 4.76 -83.38
C SER A 97 -22.57 3.97 -82.15
N PHE A 98 -21.26 3.97 -81.84
CA PHE A 98 -20.70 3.27 -80.68
C PHE A 98 -20.38 4.27 -79.56
N GLN A 99 -20.91 4.02 -78.36
CA GLN A 99 -20.67 4.86 -77.20
C GLN A 99 -20.08 4.05 -76.06
N PHE A 100 -19.18 4.67 -75.30
CA PHE A 100 -18.63 4.05 -74.09
C PHE A 100 -19.65 4.10 -72.95
N THR A 101 -19.77 2.99 -72.23
CA THR A 101 -20.41 2.99 -70.91
C THR A 101 -19.49 3.71 -69.89
N SER A 102 -20.02 4.03 -68.70
CA SER A 102 -19.20 4.56 -67.60
C SER A 102 -18.05 3.61 -67.22
N LYS A 103 -18.30 2.29 -67.26
CA LYS A 103 -17.30 1.23 -67.05
C LYS A 103 -16.25 1.23 -68.15
N GLY A 104 -16.67 1.33 -69.41
CA GLY A 104 -15.77 1.39 -70.56
C GLY A 104 -14.85 2.60 -70.56
N LYS A 105 -15.34 3.78 -70.13
CA LYS A 105 -14.51 4.98 -69.98
C LYS A 105 -13.39 4.80 -68.95
N LYS A 106 -13.70 4.20 -67.78
CA LYS A 106 -12.69 3.88 -66.75
C LYS A 106 -11.63 2.91 -67.28
N ILE A 107 -12.09 1.84 -67.93
CA ILE A 107 -11.23 0.81 -68.52
C ILE A 107 -10.28 1.39 -69.57
N PHE A 108 -10.79 2.21 -70.48
CA PHE A 108 -9.99 2.83 -71.54
C PHE A 108 -8.93 3.79 -70.97
N ALA A 109 -9.27 4.56 -69.94
CA ALA A 109 -8.32 5.45 -69.26
C ALA A 109 -7.15 4.70 -68.58
N GLU A 110 -7.35 3.43 -68.20
CA GLU A 110 -6.32 2.56 -67.62
C GLU A 110 -5.59 1.68 -68.68
N GLU A 111 -5.80 1.94 -69.98
CA GLU A 111 -5.17 1.27 -71.15
C GLU A 111 -5.23 -0.28 -71.15
N SER A 112 -6.18 -0.87 -70.43
CA SER A 112 -6.30 -2.33 -70.28
C SER A 112 -7.70 -2.80 -70.70
N ILE A 113 -7.89 -4.06 -71.14
CA ILE A 113 -9.23 -4.60 -71.46
C ILE A 113 -9.55 -5.79 -70.53
N PRO A 114 -10.71 -5.80 -69.85
CA PRO A 114 -11.13 -6.91 -69.00
C PRO A 114 -11.26 -8.22 -69.76
N THR A 115 -11.02 -9.34 -69.08
CA THR A 115 -11.32 -10.68 -69.59
C THR A 115 -12.81 -11.01 -69.58
N GLY A 116 -13.64 -10.13 -69.00
CA GLY A 116 -15.06 -10.36 -68.76
C GLY A 116 -15.35 -11.07 -67.42
N VAL A 117 -14.32 -11.50 -66.69
CA VAL A 117 -14.48 -12.09 -65.34
C VAL A 117 -14.48 -10.96 -64.32
N ASN A 118 -15.67 -10.66 -63.78
CA ASN A 118 -15.81 -9.80 -62.61
C ASN A 118 -15.69 -10.64 -61.34
N LYS A 119 -15.01 -10.09 -60.34
CA LYS A 119 -14.93 -10.64 -58.99
C LYS A 119 -15.35 -9.57 -58.00
N ASP A 120 -15.97 -10.02 -56.93
CA ASP A 120 -16.37 -9.17 -55.83
C ASP A 120 -15.50 -9.45 -54.61
N LEU A 121 -15.12 -8.38 -53.92
CA LEU A 121 -14.37 -8.43 -52.68
C LEU A 121 -15.03 -7.51 -51.66
N LYS A 122 -15.36 -8.05 -50.50
CA LYS A 122 -15.82 -7.26 -49.36
C LYS A 122 -14.60 -6.73 -48.61
N ILE A 123 -14.53 -5.42 -48.41
CA ILE A 123 -13.42 -4.74 -47.73
C ILE A 123 -13.97 -3.83 -46.65
N SER A 124 -13.43 -3.94 -45.44
CA SER A 124 -13.65 -2.97 -44.37
C SER A 124 -12.57 -1.90 -44.41
N ILE A 125 -12.96 -0.64 -44.38
CA ILE A 125 -12.07 0.52 -44.38
C ILE A 125 -12.38 1.35 -43.15
N TYR A 126 -11.34 1.74 -42.43
CA TYR A 126 -11.47 2.57 -41.26
C TYR A 126 -11.18 4.02 -41.63
N TYR A 127 -12.14 4.90 -41.34
CA TYR A 127 -11.98 6.34 -41.50
C TYR A 127 -11.81 6.98 -40.13
N ASN A 128 -10.62 7.52 -39.88
CA ASN A 128 -10.36 8.31 -38.70
C ASN A 128 -10.85 9.73 -38.93
N ILE A 129 -11.94 10.09 -38.26
CA ILE A 129 -12.61 11.38 -38.46
C ILE A 129 -11.73 12.53 -37.99
N ALA A 130 -11.00 12.36 -36.89
CA ALA A 130 -10.16 13.40 -36.32
C ALA A 130 -8.93 13.70 -37.19
N MET A 131 -8.28 12.65 -37.70
CA MET A 131 -7.11 12.78 -38.57
C MET A 131 -7.48 13.03 -40.04
N ASN A 132 -8.76 12.80 -40.41
CA ASN A 132 -9.24 12.82 -41.79
C ASN A 132 -8.44 11.85 -42.69
N GLU A 133 -8.28 10.61 -42.25
CA GLU A 133 -7.46 9.59 -42.91
C GLU A 133 -8.21 8.26 -43.08
N LEU A 134 -7.96 7.60 -44.20
CA LEU A 134 -8.45 6.24 -44.49
C LEU A 134 -7.34 5.22 -44.26
N SER A 135 -7.67 4.10 -43.65
CA SER A 135 -6.76 2.97 -43.51
C SER A 135 -7.50 1.64 -43.72
N LEU A 136 -6.76 0.63 -44.20
CA LEU A 136 -7.27 -0.75 -44.33
C LEU A 136 -7.20 -1.51 -43.01
N LYS A 137 -6.27 -1.09 -42.14
CA LYS A 137 -6.08 -1.58 -40.79
C LYS A 137 -5.71 -0.38 -39.96
N MET A 138 -6.35 -0.26 -38.80
CA MET A 138 -5.93 0.70 -37.80
C MET A 138 -4.78 0.10 -36.98
N ASP A 139 -3.97 0.98 -36.40
CA ASP A 139 -2.87 0.57 -35.55
C ASP A 139 -3.37 -0.38 -34.45
N ASN A 140 -2.65 -1.47 -34.21
CA ASN A 140 -3.03 -2.46 -33.21
C ASN A 140 -3.00 -1.85 -31.79
N ASP A 141 -2.22 -0.79 -31.60
CA ASP A 141 -2.10 -0.09 -30.32
C ASP A 141 -3.30 0.83 -30.04
N LEU A 142 -4.04 1.23 -31.08
CA LEU A 142 -5.23 2.09 -30.98
C LEU A 142 -6.48 1.28 -30.61
N ASP A 143 -6.53 0.63 -29.44
CA ASP A 143 -7.65 -0.17 -28.87
C ASP A 143 -9.05 0.15 -29.46
N LEU A 144 -9.37 -0.43 -30.63
CA LEU A 144 -10.57 -0.11 -31.41
C LEU A 144 -11.78 -0.86 -30.86
N LYS A 145 -12.87 -0.11 -30.65
CA LYS A 145 -14.12 -0.70 -30.15
C LYS A 145 -15.33 -0.15 -30.88
N PRO A 146 -16.38 -0.97 -31.06
CA PRO A 146 -17.71 -0.46 -31.35
C PRO A 146 -18.14 0.59 -30.33
N LEU A 147 -19.12 1.42 -30.69
CA LEU A 147 -19.69 2.44 -29.82
C LEU A 147 -20.40 1.82 -28.59
N MET A 148 -19.64 1.46 -27.57
CA MET A 148 -20.10 0.89 -26.29
C MET A 148 -19.24 1.45 -25.15
N ASP A 149 -19.87 1.75 -24.01
CA ASP A 149 -19.21 2.27 -22.80
C ASP A 149 -18.25 3.45 -23.07
N CYS A 150 -18.70 4.40 -23.90
CA CYS A 150 -17.93 5.59 -24.27
C CYS A 150 -18.75 6.87 -24.16
N ALA A 151 -18.06 7.99 -24.00
CA ALA A 151 -18.66 9.32 -23.97
C ALA A 151 -19.16 9.81 -25.35
N ILE A 152 -18.70 9.16 -26.42
CA ILE A 152 -19.15 9.43 -27.78
C ILE A 152 -20.52 8.77 -27.99
N THR A 153 -21.51 9.53 -28.45
CA THR A 153 -22.86 9.04 -28.73
C THR A 153 -23.11 8.90 -30.23
N SER A 154 -24.15 8.15 -30.62
CA SER A 154 -24.54 8.05 -32.03
C SER A 154 -24.92 9.41 -32.62
N GLU A 155 -25.55 10.28 -31.82
CA GLU A 155 -25.87 11.65 -32.22
C GLU A 155 -24.61 12.46 -32.54
N PHE A 156 -23.56 12.31 -31.71
CA PHE A 156 -22.28 12.93 -32.00
C PHE A 156 -21.67 12.41 -33.30
N MET A 157 -21.70 11.08 -33.52
CA MET A 157 -21.18 10.46 -34.75
C MET A 157 -21.92 10.96 -36.00
N ASN A 158 -23.24 11.16 -35.92
CA ASN A 158 -24.08 11.59 -37.04
C ASN A 158 -23.77 13.01 -37.55
N ARG A 159 -22.98 13.79 -36.82
CA ARG A 159 -22.48 15.11 -37.28
C ARG A 159 -21.40 15.00 -38.35
N PHE A 160 -20.79 13.83 -38.51
CA PHE A 160 -19.64 13.64 -39.38
C PHE A 160 -19.97 12.72 -40.56
N LYS A 161 -19.20 12.86 -41.63
CA LYS A 161 -19.25 11.99 -42.82
C LYS A 161 -17.84 11.71 -43.32
N CYS A 162 -17.67 10.64 -44.08
CA CYS A 162 -16.41 10.40 -44.78
C CYS A 162 -16.22 11.47 -45.88
N GLU A 163 -15.19 12.30 -45.76
CA GLU A 163 -14.86 13.34 -46.75
C GLU A 163 -13.84 12.85 -47.79
N ARG A 164 -13.32 11.63 -47.61
CA ARG A 164 -12.31 11.03 -48.48
C ARG A 164 -12.96 10.17 -49.55
N ASN A 165 -12.36 10.18 -50.74
CA ASN A 165 -12.78 9.31 -51.83
C ASN A 165 -12.24 7.88 -51.60
N VAL A 166 -13.13 6.99 -51.20
CA VAL A 166 -12.85 5.59 -50.87
C VAL A 166 -12.35 4.80 -52.09
N GLU A 167 -12.93 5.01 -53.27
CA GLU A 167 -12.51 4.34 -54.51
C GLU A 167 -11.08 4.72 -54.90
N ASN A 168 -10.72 6.01 -54.80
CA ASN A 168 -9.35 6.47 -55.05
C ASN A 168 -8.36 5.86 -54.04
N PHE A 169 -8.74 5.82 -52.76
CA PHE A 169 -7.93 5.18 -51.73
C PHE A 169 -7.68 3.70 -52.06
N LEU A 170 -8.73 2.93 -52.36
CA LEU A 170 -8.61 1.51 -52.70
C LEU A 170 -7.76 1.27 -53.96
N ASN A 171 -7.86 2.14 -54.96
CA ASN A 171 -7.02 2.08 -56.16
C ASN A 171 -5.52 2.22 -55.83
N LEU A 172 -5.15 3.04 -54.84
CA LEU A 172 -3.76 3.18 -54.38
C LEU A 172 -3.26 1.95 -53.60
N GLN A 173 -4.17 1.13 -53.06
CA GLN A 173 -3.84 -0.05 -52.25
C GLN A 173 -3.74 -1.35 -53.05
N LYS A 174 -4.06 -1.32 -54.35
CA LYS A 174 -3.89 -2.47 -55.26
C LYS A 174 -2.47 -3.03 -55.19
N GLY A 175 -2.35 -4.35 -55.03
CA GLY A 175 -1.08 -5.08 -54.95
C GLY A 175 -0.26 -4.85 -53.67
N LYS A 176 -0.75 -4.06 -52.70
CA LYS A 176 -0.04 -3.77 -51.44
C LYS A 176 -0.85 -4.11 -50.19
N GLY A 177 -2.15 -3.86 -50.21
CA GLY A 177 -3.00 -3.97 -49.01
C GLY A 177 -4.34 -4.67 -49.23
N ILE A 178 -4.79 -4.82 -50.47
CA ILE A 178 -6.02 -5.52 -50.83
C ILE A 178 -5.73 -6.64 -51.84
N SER A 179 -6.57 -7.67 -51.86
CA SER A 179 -6.45 -8.83 -52.77
C SER A 179 -6.87 -8.52 -54.22
N VAL A 180 -6.58 -7.30 -54.68
CA VAL A 180 -6.73 -6.84 -56.06
C VAL A 180 -5.33 -6.55 -56.58
N LYS A 181 -4.95 -7.17 -57.69
CA LYS A 181 -3.61 -7.00 -58.28
C LYS A 181 -3.46 -5.60 -58.86
N LYS A 182 -2.20 -5.17 -59.04
CA LYS A 182 -1.89 -3.81 -59.52
C LYS A 182 -2.47 -3.55 -60.91
N GLU A 183 -2.43 -4.56 -61.76
CA GLU A 183 -2.97 -4.57 -63.12
C GLU A 183 -4.50 -4.64 -63.18
N GLU A 184 -5.19 -5.12 -62.15
CA GLU A 184 -6.66 -5.24 -62.17
C GLU A 184 -7.36 -3.89 -61.99
N ILE A 185 -8.56 -3.77 -62.56
CA ILE A 185 -9.33 -2.52 -62.55
C ILE A 185 -10.49 -2.64 -61.58
N ILE A 186 -10.60 -1.70 -60.65
CA ILE A 186 -11.80 -1.53 -59.82
C ILE A 186 -12.85 -0.83 -60.68
N THR A 187 -13.93 -1.54 -60.97
CA THR A 187 -14.99 -1.03 -61.84
C THR A 187 -16.10 -0.32 -61.06
N LYS A 188 -16.34 -0.79 -59.82
CA LYS A 188 -17.39 -0.29 -58.94
C LYS A 188 -17.00 -0.46 -57.48
N VAL A 189 -17.37 0.53 -56.65
CA VAL A 189 -17.28 0.48 -55.20
C VAL A 189 -18.64 0.88 -54.65
N GLU A 190 -19.26 -0.01 -53.86
CA GLU A 190 -20.56 0.23 -53.25
C GLU A 190 -20.51 0.06 -51.74
N GLN A 191 -20.92 1.10 -51.03
CA GLN A 191 -21.01 1.07 -49.58
C GLN A 191 -22.16 0.16 -49.16
N LEU A 192 -21.82 -0.91 -48.44
CA LEU A 192 -22.80 -1.87 -47.89
C LEU A 192 -23.43 -1.31 -46.61
N ASP A 193 -22.60 -0.90 -45.66
CA ASP A 193 -23.01 -0.29 -44.41
C ASP A 193 -21.89 0.58 -43.81
N GLN A 194 -22.21 1.25 -42.70
CA GLN A 194 -21.28 2.01 -41.90
C GLN A 194 -21.53 1.73 -40.42
N GLU A 195 -20.50 1.31 -39.71
CA GLU A 195 -20.54 1.09 -38.27
C GLU A 195 -19.80 2.23 -37.54
N ASN A 196 -20.35 2.63 -36.38
CA ASN A 196 -19.74 3.63 -35.50
C ASN A 196 -18.77 2.96 -34.52
N TRP A 197 -17.51 3.37 -34.58
CA TRP A 197 -16.42 2.85 -33.77
C TRP A 197 -15.70 4.00 -33.06
N THR A 198 -14.85 3.64 -32.10
CA THR A 198 -13.96 4.57 -31.41
C THR A 198 -12.56 3.99 -31.31
N ALA A 199 -11.56 4.87 -31.28
CA ALA A 199 -10.16 4.53 -31.01
C ALA A 199 -9.66 5.38 -29.83
N LYS A 200 -8.80 4.82 -28.98
CA LYS A 200 -8.23 5.56 -27.84
C LYS A 200 -6.91 6.21 -28.23
N TYR A 201 -6.78 7.49 -27.92
CA TYR A 201 -5.53 8.22 -28.03
C TYR A 201 -5.08 8.67 -26.65
N ASP A 202 -3.80 8.48 -26.36
CA ASP A 202 -3.21 8.90 -25.10
C ASP A 202 -3.13 10.43 -25.01
N CYS A 203 -3.30 10.94 -23.80
CA CYS A 203 -3.23 12.35 -23.49
C CYS A 203 -2.72 12.60 -22.08
N ASN A 204 -2.22 13.81 -21.90
CA ASN A 204 -1.66 14.30 -20.66
C ASN A 204 -2.61 15.33 -20.05
N MET A 205 -3.06 15.06 -18.82
CA MET A 205 -3.81 16.00 -18.00
C MET A 205 -2.82 16.74 -17.10
N ASN A 206 -2.58 17.99 -17.47
CA ASN A 206 -1.68 18.92 -16.82
C ASN A 206 -2.45 19.70 -15.76
N ILE A 207 -2.23 19.38 -14.48
CA ILE A 207 -2.86 20.07 -13.35
C ILE A 207 -1.89 21.10 -12.78
N LYS A 208 -2.37 22.33 -12.65
CA LYS A 208 -1.67 23.42 -11.97
C LYS A 208 -2.67 24.17 -11.11
N ASN A 209 -2.49 24.12 -9.78
CA ASN A 209 -3.45 24.65 -8.83
C ASN A 209 -4.84 24.01 -9.05
N ASP A 210 -5.91 24.81 -9.11
CA ASP A 210 -7.26 24.33 -9.43
C ASP A 210 -7.56 24.35 -10.94
N ASP A 211 -6.54 24.52 -11.79
CA ASP A 211 -6.70 24.55 -13.24
C ASP A 211 -6.17 23.26 -13.90
N ILE A 212 -6.80 22.87 -14.99
CA ILE A 212 -6.43 21.69 -15.77
C ILE A 212 -6.38 21.98 -17.27
N GLU A 213 -5.35 21.45 -17.91
CA GLU A 213 -5.18 21.42 -19.36
C GLU A 213 -5.09 19.96 -19.83
N ILE A 214 -5.82 19.63 -20.90
CA ILE A 214 -5.79 18.31 -21.53
C ILE A 214 -5.04 18.44 -22.85
N GLN A 215 -3.90 17.75 -22.96
CA GLN A 215 -2.98 17.90 -24.07
C GLN A 215 -2.74 16.56 -24.78
N PHE A 216 -2.89 16.57 -26.11
CA PHE A 216 -2.50 15.49 -27.01
C PHE A 216 -1.19 15.85 -27.71
N ASP A 217 -0.37 14.85 -28.02
CA ASP A 217 0.90 15.06 -28.73
C ASP A 217 0.68 15.52 -30.18
N GLU A 218 -0.35 14.98 -30.83
CA GLU A 218 -0.74 15.35 -32.19
C GLU A 218 -1.62 16.59 -32.23
N SER A 219 -1.14 17.65 -32.89
CA SER A 219 -1.86 18.93 -33.00
C SER A 219 -3.23 18.81 -33.70
N VAL A 220 -3.37 17.86 -34.64
CA VAL A 220 -4.63 17.60 -35.34
C VAL A 220 -5.67 17.01 -34.39
N LEU A 221 -5.26 16.07 -33.53
CA LEU A 221 -6.13 15.50 -32.49
C LEU A 221 -6.54 16.55 -31.47
N GLN A 222 -5.60 17.39 -31.02
CA GLN A 222 -5.88 18.49 -30.11
C GLN A 222 -6.95 19.43 -30.69
N LYS A 223 -6.77 19.87 -31.95
CA LYS A 223 -7.72 20.76 -32.62
C LYS A 223 -9.11 20.13 -32.75
N PHE A 224 -9.17 18.84 -33.09
CA PHE A 224 -10.45 18.12 -33.17
C PHE A 224 -11.14 18.05 -31.81
N PHE A 225 -10.39 17.71 -30.75
CA PHE A 225 -10.89 17.62 -29.38
C PHE A 225 -11.45 18.96 -28.91
N ASP A 226 -10.67 20.02 -29.00
CA ASP A 226 -11.04 21.39 -28.59
C ASP A 226 -12.26 21.93 -29.32
N THR A 227 -12.43 21.55 -30.60
CA THR A 227 -13.54 22.04 -31.43
C THR A 227 -14.85 21.28 -31.20
N ASN A 228 -14.77 19.98 -30.90
CA ASN A 228 -15.95 19.11 -30.97
C ASN A 228 -16.43 18.60 -29.61
N TYR A 229 -15.56 18.44 -28.62
CA TYR A 229 -15.92 17.83 -27.34
C TYR A 229 -16.58 18.86 -26.42
N THR A 230 -17.42 18.36 -25.52
CA THR A 230 -18.08 19.17 -24.49
C THR A 230 -17.59 18.78 -23.10
N GLN A 231 -17.87 19.64 -22.11
CA GLN A 231 -17.63 19.35 -20.70
C GLN A 231 -18.15 17.96 -20.28
N ASP A 232 -19.39 17.66 -20.66
CA ASP A 232 -20.05 16.40 -20.30
C ASP A 232 -19.36 15.20 -20.93
N MET A 233 -18.94 15.31 -22.20
CA MET A 233 -18.20 14.24 -22.87
C MET A 233 -16.86 13.96 -22.17
N VAL A 234 -16.13 15.01 -21.77
CA VAL A 234 -14.85 14.84 -21.07
C VAL A 234 -15.06 14.18 -19.71
N ASN A 235 -16.01 14.67 -18.91
CA ASN A 235 -16.31 14.09 -17.60
C ASN A 235 -16.80 12.64 -17.69
N GLN A 236 -17.64 12.31 -18.68
CA GLN A 236 -18.07 10.94 -18.95
C GLN A 236 -16.91 10.04 -19.39
N ALA A 237 -16.01 10.54 -20.26
CA ALA A 237 -14.86 9.76 -20.72
C ALA A 237 -13.93 9.35 -19.56
N ILE A 238 -13.81 10.21 -18.54
CA ILE A 238 -13.06 9.92 -17.32
C ILE A 238 -13.82 8.91 -16.45
N SER A 239 -15.13 9.08 -16.26
CA SER A 239 -15.94 8.23 -15.35
C SER A 239 -16.05 6.77 -15.82
N TYR A 240 -16.03 6.51 -17.13
CA TYR A 240 -16.03 5.14 -17.66
C TYR A 240 -14.76 4.35 -17.37
N LYS A 241 -13.65 5.02 -17.05
CA LYS A 241 -12.36 4.36 -16.83
C LYS A 241 -12.29 3.72 -15.45
N ASN A 242 -12.17 2.40 -15.41
CA ASN A 242 -12.03 1.64 -14.17
C ASN A 242 -10.88 2.09 -13.26
N LYS A 243 -9.80 2.68 -13.82
CA LYS A 243 -8.66 3.17 -13.03
C LYS A 243 -8.99 4.39 -12.15
N PHE A 244 -10.08 5.10 -12.46
CA PHE A 244 -10.60 6.25 -11.72
C PHE A 244 -11.80 5.90 -10.82
N LYS A 245 -12.16 4.61 -10.68
CA LYS A 245 -13.23 4.20 -9.76
C LYS A 245 -12.66 3.95 -8.37
N PHE A 246 -13.23 4.61 -7.36
CA PHE A 246 -12.93 4.34 -5.96
C PHE A 246 -13.49 2.97 -5.54
N LYS A 247 -12.76 2.26 -4.67
CA LYS A 247 -13.20 0.97 -4.09
C LYS A 247 -13.97 1.13 -2.79
N SER A 248 -13.87 2.29 -2.15
CA SER A 248 -14.40 2.58 -0.82
C SER A 248 -14.81 4.05 -0.73
N SER A 249 -15.01 4.56 0.48
CA SER A 249 -15.44 5.93 0.76
C SER A 249 -14.56 6.99 0.06
N PHE A 250 -15.20 8.05 -0.43
CA PHE A 250 -14.57 9.21 -1.03
C PHE A 250 -15.45 10.44 -0.81
N LYS A 251 -14.92 11.64 -1.08
CA LYS A 251 -15.67 12.90 -0.97
C LYS A 251 -15.87 13.55 -2.34
N ASP A 252 -16.97 14.27 -2.51
CA ASP A 252 -17.29 14.98 -3.74
C ASP A 252 -16.95 16.47 -3.68
N ASN A 253 -16.87 17.09 -4.86
CA ASN A 253 -16.75 18.54 -5.05
C ASN A 253 -15.54 19.18 -4.33
N LEU A 254 -14.39 18.49 -4.34
CA LEU A 254 -13.17 18.97 -3.71
C LEU A 254 -12.39 19.92 -4.62
N LYS A 255 -11.62 20.84 -4.02
CA LYS A 255 -10.63 21.69 -4.72
C LYS A 255 -9.25 21.49 -4.11
N LEU A 256 -8.19 21.60 -4.91
CA LEU A 256 -6.82 21.46 -4.40
C LEU A 256 -6.43 22.64 -3.51
N SER A 257 -6.93 23.84 -3.81
CA SER A 257 -6.69 25.05 -3.01
C SER A 257 -7.10 24.91 -1.53
N LYS A 258 -8.07 24.05 -1.21
CA LYS A 258 -8.51 23.78 0.18
C LYS A 258 -7.35 23.32 1.07
N TYR A 259 -6.38 22.60 0.51
CA TYR A 259 -5.36 21.90 1.30
C TYR A 259 -4.01 22.61 1.39
N GLY A 260 -3.86 23.77 0.74
CA GLY A 260 -2.58 24.46 0.62
C GLY A 260 -1.64 23.76 -0.36
N PHE A 261 -1.27 24.45 -1.44
CA PHE A 261 -0.48 23.83 -2.51
C PHE A 261 0.94 23.40 -2.10
N ASP A 262 1.50 24.03 -1.08
CA ASP A 262 2.79 23.68 -0.45
C ASP A 262 2.73 22.38 0.36
N ARG A 263 1.54 21.99 0.81
CA ARG A 263 1.32 20.74 1.56
C ARG A 263 1.08 19.55 0.65
N ILE A 264 0.66 19.76 -0.60
CA ILE A 264 0.39 18.68 -1.55
C ILE A 264 1.71 18.12 -2.06
N VAL A 265 2.00 16.87 -1.67
CA VAL A 265 3.25 16.17 -2.03
C VAL A 265 3.03 15.09 -3.08
N GLY A 266 1.79 14.82 -3.46
CA GLY A 266 1.46 13.85 -4.49
C GLY A 266 -0.02 13.88 -4.88
N ILE A 267 -0.28 13.52 -6.13
CA ILE A 267 -1.62 13.23 -6.65
C ILE A 267 -1.53 11.87 -7.33
N ILE A 268 -2.37 10.94 -6.93
CA ILE A 268 -2.44 9.60 -7.52
C ILE A 268 -3.86 9.28 -7.97
N ILE A 269 -4.01 8.28 -8.83
CA ILE A 269 -5.32 7.80 -9.26
C ILE A 269 -5.89 6.78 -8.25
N PRO A 270 -7.22 6.63 -8.16
CA PRO A 270 -7.88 5.71 -7.21
C PRO A 270 -7.36 4.27 -7.25
N LYS A 271 -7.00 3.75 -8.43
CA LYS A 271 -6.42 2.40 -8.59
C LYS A 271 -5.12 2.20 -7.80
N GLU A 272 -4.39 3.26 -7.50
CA GLU A 272 -3.07 3.18 -6.84
C GLU A 272 -3.15 3.19 -5.31
N ILE A 273 -4.32 3.47 -4.71
CA ILE A 273 -4.50 3.46 -3.25
C ILE A 273 -4.09 2.11 -2.64
N ASP A 274 -4.47 1.01 -3.27
CA ASP A 274 -4.11 -0.33 -2.78
C ASP A 274 -2.59 -0.55 -2.74
N ASN A 275 -1.86 0.07 -3.67
CA ASN A 275 -0.40 -0.02 -3.67
C ASN A 275 0.18 0.75 -2.49
N VAL A 276 -0.37 1.93 -2.18
CA VAL A 276 -0.02 2.72 -1.00
C VAL A 276 -0.28 1.93 0.29
N LEU A 277 -1.47 1.35 0.45
CA LEU A 277 -1.86 0.60 1.64
C LEU A 277 -1.07 -0.71 1.85
N LYS A 278 -0.41 -1.22 0.80
CA LYS A 278 0.49 -2.37 0.87
C LYS A 278 1.93 -2.00 1.21
N GLN A 279 2.32 -0.73 1.08
CA GLN A 279 3.68 -0.30 1.43
C GLN A 279 3.92 -0.52 2.93
N LYS A 280 5.18 -0.81 3.27
CA LYS A 280 5.58 -0.92 4.66
C LYS A 280 5.46 0.45 5.33
N SER A 281 4.76 0.51 6.45
CA SER A 281 4.54 1.73 7.23
C SER A 281 4.80 1.45 8.69
N GLN A 282 5.13 2.50 9.45
CA GLN A 282 5.18 2.41 10.91
C GLN A 282 3.76 2.35 11.47
N MET A 283 2.91 3.26 11.00
CA MET A 283 1.53 3.39 11.46
C MET A 283 0.59 3.85 10.36
N VAL A 284 -0.66 3.39 10.44
CA VAL A 284 -1.78 3.88 9.66
C VAL A 284 -2.95 4.20 10.58
N VAL A 285 -3.38 5.46 10.58
CA VAL A 285 -4.60 5.92 11.26
C VAL A 285 -5.70 5.99 10.21
N THR A 286 -6.79 5.24 10.37
CA THR A 286 -7.85 5.12 9.35
C THR A 286 -9.23 5.29 9.94
N LYS A 287 -10.18 5.77 9.12
CA LYS A 287 -11.61 5.72 9.47
C LYS A 287 -12.21 4.31 9.37
N GLY A 288 -11.46 3.35 8.81
CA GLY A 288 -11.88 1.96 8.64
C GLY A 288 -12.26 1.58 7.20
N ASN A 289 -12.46 2.58 6.33
CA ASN A 289 -12.79 2.40 4.91
C ASN A 289 -11.60 1.91 4.07
N TYR A 290 -10.39 2.28 4.47
CA TYR A 290 -9.14 1.91 3.83
C TYR A 290 -8.23 1.26 4.87
N LYS A 291 -7.98 -0.04 4.72
CA LYS A 291 -7.21 -0.83 5.68
C LYS A 291 -5.87 -1.23 5.07
N ALA A 292 -4.79 -0.91 5.78
CA ALA A 292 -3.45 -1.37 5.43
C ALA A 292 -3.22 -2.83 5.85
N SER A 293 -2.41 -3.56 5.10
CA SER A 293 -2.02 -4.92 5.47
C SER A 293 -0.72 -4.95 6.30
N ASN A 294 0.05 -3.86 6.27
CA ASN A 294 1.40 -3.77 6.84
C ASN A 294 1.51 -2.52 7.71
N GLY A 295 2.00 -2.68 8.95
CA GLY A 295 2.18 -1.60 9.92
C GLY A 295 1.19 -1.65 11.09
N PHE A 296 1.39 -0.80 12.08
CA PHE A 296 0.47 -0.67 13.22
C PHE A 296 -0.77 0.14 12.80
N MET A 297 -1.96 -0.44 12.90
CA MET A 297 -3.19 0.21 12.45
C MET A 297 -4.03 0.69 13.63
N ILE A 298 -4.43 1.95 13.56
CA ILE A 298 -5.38 2.58 14.48
C ILE A 298 -6.64 2.90 13.70
N THR A 299 -7.79 2.42 14.15
CA THR A 299 -9.09 2.81 13.58
C THR A 299 -9.72 3.88 14.47
N SER A 300 -9.73 5.13 14.02
CA SER A 300 -10.27 6.24 14.79
C SER A 300 -10.88 7.31 13.87
N ALA A 301 -12.14 7.09 13.48
CA ALA A 301 -12.84 8.01 12.59
C ALA A 301 -13.06 9.39 13.21
N ASP A 302 -13.41 9.45 14.51
CA ASP A 302 -13.65 10.69 15.24
C ASP A 302 -12.42 11.59 15.31
N SER A 303 -11.25 10.98 15.52
CA SER A 303 -9.96 11.67 15.56
C SER A 303 -9.63 12.36 14.23
N ILE A 304 -9.76 11.62 13.12
CA ILE A 304 -9.50 12.16 11.79
C ILE A 304 -10.55 13.22 11.43
N ASN A 305 -11.83 12.96 11.67
CA ASN A 305 -12.93 13.88 11.32
C ASN A 305 -12.86 15.22 12.07
N LYS A 306 -12.37 15.23 13.32
CA LYS A 306 -12.18 16.48 14.08
C LYS A 306 -11.09 17.36 13.48
N TYR A 307 -10.09 16.76 12.84
CA TYR A 307 -9.01 17.48 12.18
C TYR A 307 -9.38 17.89 10.75
N ASP A 308 -9.72 16.92 9.89
CA ASP A 308 -10.24 17.16 8.54
C ASP A 308 -11.11 15.97 8.11
N ASP A 309 -12.40 16.22 7.93
CA ASP A 309 -13.40 15.22 7.55
C ASP A 309 -13.20 14.65 6.14
N THR A 310 -12.33 15.24 5.32
CA THR A 310 -12.01 14.78 3.96
C THR A 310 -10.83 13.82 3.87
N ILE A 311 -9.96 13.78 4.88
CA ILE A 311 -8.90 12.77 4.96
C ILE A 311 -9.54 11.43 5.31
N GLU A 312 -9.24 10.36 4.59
CA GLU A 312 -9.79 9.02 4.92
C GLU A 312 -8.81 8.15 5.72
N PHE A 313 -7.51 8.36 5.52
CA PHE A 313 -6.47 7.74 6.33
C PHE A 313 -5.20 8.58 6.32
N ILE A 314 -4.38 8.38 7.35
CA ILE A 314 -3.07 8.98 7.55
C ILE A 314 -2.06 7.85 7.66
N GLN A 315 -0.93 7.98 7.00
CA GLN A 315 0.17 7.02 7.05
C GLN A 315 1.44 7.71 7.54
N VAL A 316 2.13 7.05 8.45
CA VAL A 316 3.51 7.35 8.85
C VAL A 316 4.40 6.31 8.19
N ASP A 317 5.26 6.73 7.28
CA ASP A 317 6.18 5.83 6.59
C ASP A 317 7.37 5.43 7.49
N MET A 318 8.29 4.62 6.97
CA MET A 318 9.47 4.15 7.71
C MET A 318 10.55 5.23 7.95
N HIS A 319 10.37 6.44 7.42
CA HIS A 319 11.27 7.60 7.56
C HIS A 319 10.57 8.78 8.25
N ASP A 320 9.55 8.48 9.07
CA ASP A 320 8.77 9.44 9.85
C ASP A 320 7.99 10.48 9.02
N PHE A 321 7.80 10.21 7.72
CA PHE A 321 7.02 11.09 6.88
C PHE A 321 5.52 10.86 7.06
N VAL A 322 4.82 11.87 7.57
CA VAL A 322 3.38 11.82 7.86
C VAL A 322 2.58 12.36 6.69
N CYS A 323 1.66 11.54 6.16
CA CYS A 323 0.81 11.92 5.03
C CYS A 323 -0.66 11.59 5.25
N GLY A 324 -1.52 12.58 5.03
CA GLY A 324 -2.96 12.39 4.90
C GLY A 324 -3.35 12.09 3.46
N TYR A 325 -4.28 11.15 3.27
CA TYR A 325 -4.78 10.75 1.96
C TYR A 325 -6.27 11.10 1.82
N ILE A 326 -6.57 11.87 0.77
CA ILE A 326 -7.89 12.44 0.51
C ILE A 326 -8.40 11.87 -0.83
N PRO A 327 -9.07 10.71 -0.83
CA PRO A 327 -9.76 10.21 -2.00
C PRO A 327 -11.02 11.02 -2.27
N GLY A 328 -11.17 11.58 -3.47
CA GLY A 328 -12.36 12.33 -3.83
C GLY A 328 -12.45 12.76 -5.28
N ASN A 329 -13.61 13.30 -5.64
CA ASN A 329 -13.85 13.92 -6.94
C ASN A 329 -13.43 15.39 -6.87
N PHE A 330 -12.33 15.71 -7.54
CA PHE A 330 -11.73 17.04 -7.57
C PHE A 330 -12.22 17.83 -8.77
N VAL A 331 -12.56 19.08 -8.54
CA VAL A 331 -13.13 20.01 -9.51
C VAL A 331 -12.04 20.97 -9.98
N PHE A 332 -11.80 20.98 -11.29
CA PHE A 332 -10.80 21.83 -11.94
C PHE A 332 -11.44 22.75 -12.97
N ASN A 333 -10.85 23.93 -13.14
CA ASN A 333 -11.23 24.84 -14.23
C ASN A 333 -10.42 24.51 -15.48
N ASN A 334 -11.10 24.41 -16.60
CA ASN A 334 -10.51 24.31 -17.92
C ASN A 334 -10.95 25.50 -18.78
N ASN A 335 -10.01 26.12 -19.47
CA ASN A 335 -10.26 27.34 -20.25
C ASN A 335 -11.27 27.15 -21.39
N LEU A 336 -11.40 25.94 -21.94
CA LEU A 336 -12.29 25.64 -23.07
C LEU A 336 -13.59 24.98 -22.61
N PHE A 337 -13.50 24.02 -21.69
CA PHE A 337 -14.63 23.16 -21.32
C PHE A 337 -15.32 23.57 -20.02
N GLY A 338 -14.81 24.59 -19.31
CA GLY A 338 -15.37 24.97 -18.01
C GLY A 338 -14.96 23.98 -16.92
N THR A 339 -15.93 23.33 -16.28
CA THR A 339 -15.69 22.55 -15.07
C THR A 339 -15.41 21.07 -15.39
N ILE A 340 -14.19 20.60 -15.10
CA ILE A 340 -13.79 19.21 -15.25
C ILE A 340 -13.64 18.56 -13.88
N THR A 341 -14.28 17.41 -13.69
CA THR A 341 -14.23 16.64 -12.44
C THR A 341 -13.40 15.38 -12.63
N ILE A 342 -12.35 15.22 -11.81
CA ILE A 342 -11.47 14.05 -11.86
C ILE A 342 -11.46 13.33 -10.51
N PRO A 343 -11.79 12.03 -10.48
CA PRO A 343 -11.55 11.19 -9.32
C PRO A 343 -10.06 11.05 -9.05
N LEU A 344 -9.57 11.57 -7.94
CA LEU A 344 -8.15 11.55 -7.56
C LEU A 344 -7.98 11.25 -6.08
N VAL A 345 -6.75 10.99 -5.69
CA VAL A 345 -6.34 10.87 -4.30
C VAL A 345 -5.21 11.85 -4.08
N VAL A 346 -5.49 12.87 -3.27
CA VAL A 346 -4.51 13.88 -2.92
C VAL A 346 -3.77 13.43 -1.68
N LYS A 347 -2.43 13.44 -1.76
CA LYS A 347 -1.52 13.15 -0.67
C LYS A 347 -1.00 14.47 -0.12
N ILE A 348 -1.35 14.79 1.13
CA ILE A 348 -0.91 15.99 1.82
C ILE A 348 0.08 15.66 2.91
N LYS A 349 1.12 16.47 3.07
CA LYS A 349 2.07 16.39 4.17
C LYS A 349 1.44 16.97 5.43
N LEU A 350 1.54 16.21 6.51
CA LEU A 350 1.21 16.65 7.86
C LEU A 350 2.50 16.81 8.66
N THR A 351 2.47 17.67 9.66
CA THR A 351 3.53 17.82 10.66
C THR A 351 3.37 16.78 11.76
N GLU A 352 4.44 16.54 12.52
CA GLU A 352 4.39 15.65 13.70
C GLU A 352 3.43 16.18 14.77
N ASP A 353 3.38 17.50 14.98
CA ASP A 353 2.46 18.13 15.94
C ASP A 353 0.99 17.94 15.54
N GLU A 354 0.68 18.03 14.23
CA GLU A 354 -0.66 17.70 13.74
C GLU A 354 -1.00 16.23 13.97
N LEU A 355 -0.05 15.31 13.76
CA LEU A 355 -0.26 13.89 14.06
C LEU A 355 -0.55 13.65 15.55
N LYS A 356 0.18 14.30 16.46
CA LYS A 356 -0.05 14.24 17.90
C LYS A 356 -1.46 14.69 18.27
N GLU A 357 -1.89 15.85 17.78
CA GLU A 357 -3.23 16.37 18.06
C GLU A 357 -4.33 15.48 17.46
N ILE A 358 -4.10 14.91 16.27
CA ILE A 358 -5.03 13.92 15.67
C ILE A 358 -5.15 12.68 16.55
N LEU A 359 -4.04 12.14 17.06
CA LEU A 359 -4.04 10.89 17.85
C LEU A 359 -4.48 11.07 19.30
N LYS A 360 -4.46 12.29 19.82
CA LYS A 360 -4.80 12.61 21.21
C LYS A 360 -6.12 12.00 21.70
N PRO A 361 -7.26 12.05 20.96
CA PRO A 361 -8.49 11.40 21.40
C PRO A 361 -8.38 9.88 21.49
N TYR A 362 -7.63 9.26 20.58
CA TYR A 362 -7.36 7.82 20.62
C TYR A 362 -6.48 7.46 21.82
N VAL A 363 -5.40 8.20 22.06
CA VAL A 363 -4.53 7.98 23.22
C VAL A 363 -5.29 8.14 24.54
N TYR A 364 -6.18 9.14 24.65
CA TYR A 364 -7.07 9.25 25.81
C TYR A 364 -8.05 8.09 25.97
N SER A 365 -8.46 7.42 24.88
CA SER A 365 -9.29 6.21 24.99
C SER A 365 -8.56 5.04 25.65
N LEU A 366 -7.23 5.09 25.71
CA LEU A 366 -6.38 4.11 26.38
C LEU A 366 -6.21 4.40 27.88
N SER A 367 -6.93 5.36 28.48
CA SER A 367 -6.71 5.80 29.87
C SER A 367 -7.08 4.80 30.96
N THR A 368 -7.80 3.73 30.60
CA THR A 368 -8.09 2.62 31.53
C THR A 368 -7.03 1.54 31.35
N TYR A 369 -6.43 1.08 32.45
CA TYR A 369 -5.37 0.10 32.37
C TYR A 369 -5.87 -1.25 31.83
N SER A 370 -5.17 -1.73 30.81
CA SER A 370 -5.09 -3.13 30.41
C SER A 370 -3.71 -3.35 29.79
N GLU A 371 -3.23 -4.59 29.79
CA GLU A 371 -1.93 -4.91 29.19
C GLU A 371 -1.87 -4.49 27.70
N ASP A 372 -2.97 -4.66 26.98
CA ASP A 372 -3.09 -4.30 25.57
C ASP A 372 -3.15 -2.78 25.37
N ASN A 373 -3.87 -2.04 26.21
CA ASN A 373 -3.91 -0.57 26.15
C ASN A 373 -2.52 0.02 26.40
N PHE A 374 -1.78 -0.51 27.37
CA PHE A 374 -0.41 -0.04 27.62
C PHE A 374 0.52 -0.40 26.46
N LYS A 375 0.42 -1.61 25.90
CA LYS A 375 1.17 -1.99 24.69
C LYS A 375 0.90 -1.04 23.52
N GLU A 376 -0.36 -0.69 23.29
CA GLU A 376 -0.73 0.27 22.25
C GLU A 376 -0.19 1.67 22.56
N LEU A 377 -0.29 2.14 23.79
CA LEU A 377 0.27 3.42 24.23
C LEU A 377 1.77 3.50 23.92
N VAL A 378 2.56 2.49 24.33
CA VAL A 378 4.00 2.45 24.04
C VAL A 378 4.27 2.49 22.53
N LYS A 379 3.50 1.75 21.72
CA LYS A 379 3.65 1.76 20.26
C LYS A 379 3.33 3.12 19.65
N VAL A 380 2.26 3.78 20.10
CA VAL A 380 1.92 5.14 19.63
C VAL A 380 3.03 6.11 20.00
N THR A 381 3.48 6.10 21.26
CA THR A 381 4.54 7.01 21.73
C THR A 381 5.87 6.77 21.04
N ASN A 382 6.21 5.53 20.68
CA ASN A 382 7.41 5.24 19.87
C ASN A 382 7.41 5.95 18.51
N ILE A 383 6.22 6.24 17.97
CA ILE A 383 6.07 6.84 16.64
C ILE A 383 5.84 8.34 16.73
N THR A 384 5.13 8.80 17.75
CA THR A 384 4.80 10.23 17.90
C THR A 384 5.79 11.00 18.76
N ASP A 385 6.58 10.33 19.61
CA ASP A 385 7.43 10.95 20.63
C ASP A 385 6.66 11.90 21.57
N ASP A 386 5.37 11.64 21.81
CA ASP A 386 4.56 12.42 22.76
C ASP A 386 4.66 11.86 24.18
N LEU A 387 5.83 12.08 24.79
CA LEU A 387 6.14 11.60 26.14
C LEU A 387 5.26 12.25 27.22
N LYS A 388 4.85 13.51 27.02
CA LYS A 388 3.99 14.22 27.99
C LYS A 388 2.62 13.57 28.08
N LEU A 389 2.00 13.30 26.93
CA LEU A 389 0.70 12.63 26.91
C LEU A 389 0.82 11.20 27.42
N ALA A 390 1.90 10.49 27.07
CA ALA A 390 2.15 9.14 27.57
C ALA A 390 2.25 9.11 29.11
N GLN A 391 3.02 10.02 29.71
CA GLN A 391 3.12 10.15 31.15
C GLN A 391 1.75 10.41 31.79
N GLU A 392 0.96 11.34 31.23
CA GLU A 392 -0.39 11.64 31.72
C GLU A 392 -1.28 10.39 31.73
N ILE A 393 -1.25 9.59 30.67
CA ILE A 393 -2.03 8.34 30.59
C ILE A 393 -1.52 7.30 31.59
N ILE A 394 -0.20 7.13 31.72
CA ILE A 394 0.38 6.16 32.66
C ILE A 394 0.01 6.53 34.10
N GLU A 395 0.05 7.81 34.46
CA GLU A 395 -0.35 8.28 35.79
C GLU A 395 -1.83 8.02 36.08
N ARG A 396 -2.71 8.09 35.08
CA ARG A 396 -4.15 7.78 35.22
C ARG A 396 -4.44 6.29 35.47
N TYR A 397 -3.51 5.40 35.16
CA TYR A 397 -3.63 3.98 35.51
C TYR A 397 -3.48 3.73 37.01
N LEU A 398 -2.81 4.65 37.70
CA LEU A 398 -2.52 4.52 39.12
C LEU A 398 -3.63 5.19 39.94
N ASN A 399 -3.86 4.65 41.13
CA ASN A 399 -4.84 5.15 42.08
C ASN A 399 -4.19 5.47 43.43
N ASN A 400 -4.99 5.70 44.48
CA ASN A 400 -4.48 6.03 45.81
C ASN A 400 -3.93 4.83 46.59
N ASP A 401 -4.21 3.60 46.13
CA ASP A 401 -3.70 2.37 46.73
C ASP A 401 -2.35 1.98 46.11
N VAL A 402 -1.30 2.21 46.90
CA VAL A 402 0.08 1.99 46.50
C VAL A 402 0.37 0.51 46.22
N GLU A 403 -0.28 -0.42 46.92
CA GLU A 403 -0.07 -1.85 46.71
C GLU A 403 -0.59 -2.28 45.33
N SER A 404 -1.85 -1.92 45.02
CA SER A 404 -2.43 -2.14 43.70
C SER A 404 -1.61 -1.49 42.58
N ASN A 405 -1.09 -0.28 42.80
CA ASN A 405 -0.23 0.40 41.83
C ASN A 405 1.05 -0.38 41.53
N ILE A 406 1.70 -0.96 42.55
CA ILE A 406 2.91 -1.78 42.37
C ILE A 406 2.60 -3.03 41.53
N VAL A 407 1.44 -3.66 41.72
CA VAL A 407 1.01 -4.81 40.91
C VAL A 407 0.88 -4.40 39.44
N ILE A 408 0.16 -3.32 39.16
CA ILE A 408 -0.02 -2.78 37.80
C ILE A 408 1.34 -2.44 37.15
N LEU A 409 2.22 -1.76 37.88
CA LEU A 409 3.55 -1.41 37.39
C LEU A 409 4.41 -2.66 37.12
N ASN A 410 4.29 -3.71 37.91
CA ASN A 410 5.00 -4.97 37.64
C ASN A 410 4.55 -5.62 36.33
N GLU A 411 3.26 -5.55 36.00
CA GLU A 411 2.72 -6.07 34.73
C GLU A 411 3.18 -5.24 33.52
N MET A 412 3.29 -3.93 33.66
CA MET A 412 3.78 -3.01 32.61
C MET A 412 5.26 -3.23 32.26
N LYS A 413 6.06 -3.75 33.20
CA LYS A 413 7.52 -3.82 33.14
C LYS A 413 8.06 -4.31 31.79
N GLN A 414 7.52 -5.41 31.28
CA GLN A 414 8.03 -6.04 30.05
C GLN A 414 7.90 -5.15 28.81
N PHE A 415 6.89 -4.28 28.76
CA PHE A 415 6.67 -3.36 27.64
C PHE A 415 7.34 -2.01 27.88
N ALA A 416 7.36 -1.55 29.13
CA ALA A 416 7.98 -0.26 29.48
C ALA A 416 9.47 -0.24 29.13
N ILE A 417 10.19 -1.35 29.30
CA ILE A 417 11.63 -1.44 29.02
C ILE A 417 11.93 -1.39 27.50
N SER A 418 10.93 -1.60 26.63
CA SER A 418 11.14 -1.58 25.18
C SER A 418 11.35 -0.18 24.59
N ASN A 419 11.00 0.88 25.33
CA ASN A 419 11.27 2.27 24.99
C ASN A 419 12.02 2.93 26.15
N PHE A 420 13.13 3.61 25.86
CA PHE A 420 14.00 4.19 26.90
C PHE A 420 13.29 5.26 27.73
N ASP A 421 12.56 6.17 27.09
CA ASP A 421 11.90 7.29 27.75
C ASP A 421 10.67 6.85 28.57
N ILE A 422 9.86 5.94 28.04
CA ILE A 422 8.79 5.28 28.79
C ILE A 422 9.37 4.49 29.96
N SER A 423 10.53 3.84 29.78
CA SER A 423 11.20 3.14 30.88
C SER A 423 11.61 4.09 32.00
N ASN A 424 12.03 5.32 31.68
CA ASN A 424 12.34 6.34 32.68
C ASN A 424 11.08 6.78 33.45
N ILE A 425 9.99 7.09 32.75
CA ILE A 425 8.69 7.43 33.38
C ILE A 425 8.23 6.30 34.31
N TYR A 426 8.30 5.06 33.81
CA TYR A 426 7.97 3.87 34.58
C TYR A 426 8.82 3.73 35.85
N ARG A 427 10.14 3.94 35.75
CA ARG A 427 11.06 3.84 36.88
C ARG A 427 10.77 4.88 37.95
N GLU A 428 10.49 6.13 37.56
CA GLU A 428 10.14 7.20 38.50
C GLU A 428 8.84 6.88 39.25
N LEU A 429 7.81 6.40 38.54
CA LEU A 429 6.55 5.99 39.16
C LEU A 429 6.69 4.77 40.07
N LEU A 430 7.50 3.78 39.67
CA LEU A 430 7.80 2.60 40.47
C LEU A 430 8.56 2.97 41.75
N GLU A 431 9.57 3.83 41.64
CA GLU A 431 10.34 4.29 42.80
C GLU A 431 9.46 5.08 43.78
N LYS A 432 8.60 5.97 43.27
CA LYS A 432 7.65 6.73 44.09
C LYS A 432 6.70 5.80 44.85
N ASN A 433 6.05 4.86 44.16
CA ASN A 433 5.12 3.93 44.79
C ASN A 433 5.84 2.97 45.74
N TYR A 434 6.99 2.43 45.36
CA TYR A 434 7.82 1.62 46.25
C TYR A 434 8.17 2.37 47.54
N ASN A 435 8.60 3.62 47.42
CA ASN A 435 8.96 4.43 48.56
C ASN A 435 7.77 4.68 49.49
N SER A 436 6.62 5.06 48.94
CA SER A 436 5.39 5.28 49.72
C SER A 436 4.86 4.00 50.37
N TYR A 437 5.01 2.85 49.72
CA TYR A 437 4.61 1.57 50.31
C TYR A 437 5.51 1.21 51.50
N MET A 438 6.83 1.33 51.31
CA MET A 438 7.83 1.07 52.35
C MET A 438 7.76 2.07 53.53
N ASP A 439 7.22 3.27 53.33
CA ASP A 439 7.03 4.26 54.39
C ASP A 439 5.89 3.88 55.37
N ASN A 440 5.00 2.97 54.97
CA ASN A 440 3.82 2.57 55.74
C ASN A 440 3.87 1.12 56.26
N ILE A 441 5.00 0.43 56.11
CA ILE A 441 5.13 -0.95 56.57
C ILE A 441 5.12 -1.02 58.11
N THR A 442 4.58 -2.12 58.61
CA THR A 442 4.58 -2.52 60.01
C THR A 442 5.20 -3.91 60.13
N GLU A 443 5.47 -4.35 61.36
CA GLU A 443 5.93 -5.72 61.61
C GLU A 443 4.92 -6.75 61.09
N ASP A 444 3.62 -6.52 61.34
CA ASP A 444 2.54 -7.46 60.98
C ASP A 444 2.38 -7.63 59.45
N ASN A 445 2.78 -6.65 58.63
CA ASN A 445 2.66 -6.72 57.16
C ASN A 445 4.00 -6.85 56.42
N LEU A 446 5.12 -6.92 57.14
CA LEU A 446 6.47 -6.92 56.55
C LEU A 446 6.65 -8.06 55.55
N GLU A 447 6.22 -9.28 55.89
CA GLU A 447 6.42 -10.42 55.00
C GLU A 447 5.69 -10.22 53.66
N THR A 448 4.43 -9.78 53.73
CA THR A 448 3.61 -9.47 52.56
C THR A 448 4.26 -8.37 51.72
N ALA A 449 4.72 -7.30 52.38
CA ALA A 449 5.37 -6.19 51.69
C ALA A 449 6.63 -6.65 50.94
N LEU A 450 7.50 -7.42 51.59
CA LEU A 450 8.73 -7.96 50.98
C LEU A 450 8.43 -8.91 49.82
N LYS A 451 7.33 -9.67 49.89
CA LYS A 451 6.91 -10.56 48.80
C LYS A 451 6.53 -9.74 47.56
N ILE A 452 5.71 -8.71 47.73
CA ILE A 452 5.22 -7.85 46.65
C ILE A 452 6.35 -7.03 46.03
N THR A 453 7.26 -6.51 46.86
CA THR A 453 8.35 -5.63 46.39
C THR A 453 9.65 -6.34 46.04
N SER A 454 9.72 -7.67 46.16
CA SER A 454 10.96 -8.46 46.08
C SER A 454 11.86 -8.15 44.89
N SER A 455 11.27 -7.89 43.72
CA SER A 455 12.04 -7.63 42.48
C SER A 455 12.44 -6.16 42.27
N ILE A 456 11.85 -5.23 43.02
CA ILE A 456 11.96 -3.78 42.80
C ILE A 456 13.36 -3.25 43.16
N PRO A 457 13.96 -3.56 44.34
CA PRO A 457 15.29 -3.05 44.69
C PRO A 457 16.34 -3.40 43.66
N LYS A 458 16.32 -4.64 43.16
CA LYS A 458 17.25 -5.09 42.12
C LYS A 458 17.05 -4.34 40.80
N PHE A 459 15.81 -4.07 40.42
CA PHE A 459 15.48 -3.35 39.20
C PHE A 459 15.88 -1.87 39.26
N LEU A 460 15.64 -1.23 40.41
CA LEU A 460 16.01 0.18 40.66
C LEU A 460 17.47 0.37 41.10
N ASN A 461 18.24 -0.72 41.23
CA ASN A 461 19.64 -0.72 41.71
C ASN A 461 19.81 -0.15 43.15
N ILE A 462 18.84 -0.42 44.02
CA ILE A 462 18.85 -0.05 45.44
C ILE A 462 19.65 -1.11 46.23
N GLN A 463 20.59 -0.68 47.06
CA GLN A 463 21.42 -1.60 47.85
C GLN A 463 20.65 -2.18 49.05
N ASN A 464 20.94 -3.43 49.41
CA ASN A 464 20.29 -4.12 50.55
C ASN A 464 20.35 -3.31 51.86
N LYS A 465 21.47 -2.63 52.12
CA LYS A 465 21.65 -1.78 53.31
C LYS A 465 20.63 -0.63 53.36
N ASP A 466 20.28 -0.07 52.20
CA ASP A 466 19.40 1.10 52.10
C ASP A 466 17.94 0.64 52.27
N VAL A 467 17.60 -0.53 51.73
CA VAL A 467 16.31 -1.20 51.97
C VAL A 467 16.14 -1.51 53.47
N LEU A 468 17.14 -2.11 54.11
CA LEU A 468 17.10 -2.40 55.55
C LEU A 468 16.97 -1.11 56.37
N SER A 469 17.77 -0.09 56.07
CA SER A 469 17.67 1.21 56.76
C SER A 469 16.26 1.80 56.64
N LYS A 470 15.62 1.64 55.48
CA LYS A 470 14.25 2.10 55.27
C LYS A 470 13.23 1.29 56.08
N ILE A 471 13.37 -0.04 56.11
CA ILE A 471 12.52 -0.93 56.91
C ILE A 471 12.56 -0.55 58.39
N PHE A 472 13.76 -0.39 58.95
CA PHE A 472 13.93 -0.12 60.38
C PHE A 472 13.69 1.34 60.78
N LYS A 473 13.49 2.25 59.81
CA LYS A 473 13.01 3.61 60.10
C LYS A 473 11.51 3.63 60.43
N THR A 474 10.74 2.70 59.90
CA THR A 474 9.28 2.70 59.98
C THR A 474 8.74 1.66 60.95
N ILE A 475 9.36 0.48 61.01
CA ILE A 475 8.89 -0.61 61.86
C ILE A 475 9.29 -0.40 63.32
N LYS A 476 8.32 -0.61 64.22
CA LYS A 476 8.58 -0.80 65.66
C LYS A 476 8.66 -2.29 65.95
N VAL A 477 9.88 -2.80 66.10
CA VAL A 477 10.13 -4.23 66.34
C VAL A 477 9.57 -4.64 67.70
N LYS A 478 8.69 -5.64 67.71
CA LYS A 478 8.21 -6.33 68.92
C LYS A 478 8.91 -7.68 69.10
N ASN A 479 9.24 -8.36 68.00
CA ASN A 479 9.84 -9.69 67.99
C ASN A 479 11.11 -9.73 67.10
N ASP A 480 12.28 -9.53 67.73
CA ASP A 480 13.59 -9.54 67.06
C ASP A 480 13.86 -10.85 66.31
N LEU A 481 13.40 -11.99 66.85
CA LEU A 481 13.60 -13.31 66.25
C LEU A 481 12.82 -13.44 64.94
N GLU A 482 11.51 -13.17 64.99
CA GLU A 482 10.62 -13.29 63.83
C GLU A 482 11.01 -12.33 62.69
N ILE A 483 11.36 -11.09 63.01
CA ILE A 483 11.87 -10.12 62.02
C ILE A 483 13.18 -10.59 61.40
N TYR A 484 14.13 -11.08 62.20
CA TYR A 484 15.40 -11.59 61.70
C TYR A 484 15.17 -12.74 60.71
N GLU A 485 14.39 -13.74 61.10
CA GLU A 485 14.10 -14.91 60.26
C GLU A 485 13.36 -14.50 58.98
N THR A 486 12.39 -13.59 59.07
CA THR A 486 11.67 -13.05 57.92
C THR A 486 12.62 -12.41 56.90
N LEU A 487 13.52 -11.53 57.36
CA LEU A 487 14.46 -10.84 56.47
C LEU A 487 15.48 -11.82 55.86
N VAL A 488 16.06 -12.72 56.65
CA VAL A 488 17.02 -13.71 56.14
C VAL A 488 16.36 -14.66 55.15
N ASN A 489 15.13 -15.11 55.42
CA ASN A 489 14.36 -15.98 54.52
C ASN A 489 14.02 -15.28 53.19
N LYS A 490 13.87 -13.95 53.17
CA LYS A 490 13.71 -13.16 51.94
C LYS A 490 15.06 -12.80 51.27
N GLY A 491 16.17 -13.36 51.75
CA GLY A 491 17.49 -13.29 51.10
C GLY A 491 18.34 -12.08 51.50
N PHE A 492 17.99 -11.37 52.58
CA PHE A 492 18.87 -10.32 53.11
C PHE A 492 20.13 -10.93 53.76
N ASP A 493 21.23 -10.18 53.70
CA ASP A 493 22.50 -10.63 54.25
C ASP A 493 22.45 -10.67 55.78
N LYS A 494 22.74 -11.84 56.37
CA LYS A 494 22.70 -12.07 57.82
C LYS A 494 23.55 -11.08 58.60
N SER A 495 24.75 -10.78 58.11
CA SER A 495 25.68 -9.86 58.78
C SER A 495 25.16 -8.43 58.80
N LEU A 496 24.32 -8.05 57.83
CA LEU A 496 23.67 -6.75 57.80
C LEU A 496 22.41 -6.72 58.68
N VAL A 497 21.58 -7.77 58.65
CA VAL A 497 20.33 -7.82 59.43
C VAL A 497 20.60 -7.77 60.93
N VAL A 498 21.64 -8.48 61.43
CA VAL A 498 22.02 -8.50 62.86
C VAL A 498 22.41 -7.11 63.40
N LEU A 499 22.78 -6.17 62.53
CA LEU A 499 23.06 -4.78 62.94
C LEU A 499 21.80 -4.01 63.33
N TYR A 500 20.63 -4.48 62.92
CA TYR A 500 19.35 -3.83 63.17
C TYR A 500 18.50 -4.56 64.22
N VAL A 501 18.54 -5.90 64.25
CA VAL A 501 17.80 -6.74 65.22
C VAL A 501 18.68 -7.85 65.76
N ASN A 502 18.55 -8.17 67.05
CA ASN A 502 19.35 -9.20 67.69
C ASN A 502 18.49 -10.41 68.08
N PRO A 503 18.43 -11.47 67.25
CA PRO A 503 17.55 -12.62 67.51
C PRO A 503 18.03 -13.53 68.66
N VAL A 504 19.28 -13.35 69.13
CA VAL A 504 19.97 -14.32 70.00
C VAL A 504 19.25 -14.59 71.31
N THR A 505 18.81 -13.54 72.01
CA THR A 505 18.20 -13.70 73.33
C THR A 505 16.90 -14.49 73.27
N GLU A 506 16.03 -14.17 72.32
CA GLU A 506 14.74 -14.87 72.17
C GLU A 506 14.95 -16.26 71.58
N ALA A 507 15.86 -16.45 70.61
CA ALA A 507 16.21 -17.75 70.04
C ALA A 507 16.66 -18.77 71.11
N LEU A 508 17.53 -18.35 72.03
CA LEU A 508 18.03 -19.23 73.10
C LEU A 508 16.96 -19.54 74.16
N LYS A 509 16.02 -18.62 74.37
CA LYS A 509 14.94 -18.76 75.34
C LYS A 509 13.80 -19.65 74.83
N THR A 510 13.34 -19.43 73.60
CA THR A 510 12.22 -20.19 73.01
C THR A 510 12.67 -21.52 72.43
N ARG A 511 13.92 -21.61 71.99
CA ARG A 511 14.50 -22.78 71.29
C ARG A 511 13.70 -23.20 70.03
N ASN A 512 12.82 -22.33 69.55
CA ASN A 512 11.95 -22.56 68.41
C ASN A 512 12.35 -21.59 67.29
N VAL A 513 13.18 -22.07 66.37
CA VAL A 513 13.77 -21.29 65.29
C VAL A 513 13.77 -22.11 64.00
N GLU A 514 13.67 -21.44 62.87
CA GLU A 514 13.67 -22.03 61.54
C GLU A 514 15.00 -21.80 60.81
N GLU A 515 15.68 -20.69 61.10
CA GLU A 515 16.88 -20.29 60.36
C GLU A 515 18.12 -21.07 60.82
N LYS A 516 18.88 -21.62 59.87
CA LYS A 516 20.01 -22.51 60.13
C LYS A 516 21.09 -21.94 61.06
N SER A 517 21.47 -20.67 60.91
CA SER A 517 22.48 -20.08 61.81
C SER A 517 21.98 -19.92 63.24
N LEU A 518 20.68 -19.76 63.46
CA LEU A 518 20.08 -19.82 64.80
C LEU A 518 19.99 -21.26 65.34
N ILE A 519 19.69 -22.25 64.49
CA ILE A 519 19.76 -23.67 64.88
C ILE A 519 21.19 -24.05 65.29
N ASP A 520 22.18 -23.60 64.54
CA ASP A 520 23.60 -23.81 64.85
C ASP A 520 23.98 -23.10 66.17
N LEU A 521 23.40 -21.93 66.46
CA LEU A 521 23.57 -21.20 67.73
C LEU A 521 22.99 -21.95 68.92
N ILE A 522 21.79 -22.51 68.79
CA ILE A 522 21.16 -23.35 69.82
C ILE A 522 22.02 -24.59 70.08
N ASN A 523 22.46 -25.28 69.02
CA ASN A 523 23.31 -26.45 69.13
C ASN A 523 24.68 -26.14 69.77
N TYR A 524 25.20 -24.94 69.52
CA TYR A 524 26.40 -24.43 70.15
C TYR A 524 26.17 -24.18 71.65
N ASP A 525 25.07 -23.54 72.03
CA ASP A 525 24.69 -23.29 73.44
C ASP A 525 24.45 -24.60 74.22
N ASP A 526 23.83 -25.61 73.59
CA ASP A 526 23.65 -26.95 74.16
C ASP A 526 24.97 -27.65 74.42
N ALA A 527 25.85 -27.67 73.43
CA ALA A 527 27.18 -28.27 73.57
C ALA A 527 27.99 -27.57 74.69
N LEU A 528 27.89 -26.25 74.80
CA LEU A 528 28.50 -25.51 75.90
C LEU A 528 27.88 -25.87 77.26
N SER A 529 26.55 -25.96 77.33
CA SER A 529 25.82 -26.30 78.55
C SER A 529 26.15 -27.72 79.04
N ASP A 530 26.25 -28.68 78.13
CA ASP A 530 26.62 -30.05 78.45
C ASP A 530 28.09 -30.14 78.88
N MET A 531 29.01 -29.41 78.25
CA MET A 531 30.39 -29.30 78.74
C MET A 531 30.45 -28.70 80.16
N LYS A 532 29.63 -27.69 80.48
CA LYS A 532 29.55 -27.14 81.84
C LYS A 532 29.03 -28.16 82.85
N LYS A 533 28.03 -28.99 82.49
CA LYS A 533 27.53 -30.08 83.34
C LYS A 533 28.60 -31.16 83.58
N ILE A 534 29.28 -31.59 82.51
CA ILE A 534 30.32 -32.61 82.56
C ILE A 534 31.49 -32.17 83.45
N THR A 535 31.87 -30.89 83.37
CA THR A 535 33.02 -30.34 84.10
C THR A 535 32.67 -29.73 85.45
N SER A 536 31.38 -29.50 85.75
CA SER A 536 30.89 -28.68 86.87
C SER A 536 31.44 -27.24 86.89
N ILE A 537 31.97 -26.74 85.77
CA ILE A 537 32.54 -25.39 85.67
C ILE A 537 31.43 -24.41 85.27
N ASN A 538 30.91 -23.66 86.25
CA ASN A 538 29.86 -22.66 86.02
C ASN A 538 30.40 -21.22 85.84
N ASP A 539 31.57 -20.91 86.42
CA ASP A 539 32.26 -19.62 86.30
C ASP A 539 33.77 -19.85 86.18
N TYR A 540 34.41 -19.10 85.28
CA TYR A 540 35.85 -19.17 85.01
C TYR A 540 36.71 -18.68 86.19
N LYS A 541 36.12 -17.95 87.13
CA LYS A 541 36.84 -17.40 88.28
C LYS A 541 36.92 -18.35 89.47
N ASN A 542 36.04 -19.34 89.57
CA ASN A 542 35.98 -20.28 90.71
C ASN A 542 35.50 -21.65 90.24
N TYR A 543 36.44 -22.56 90.00
CA TYR A 543 36.12 -23.97 89.76
C TYR A 543 37.10 -24.91 90.48
N LEU A 544 36.58 -26.05 90.94
CA LEU A 544 37.35 -27.21 91.40
C LEU A 544 37.22 -28.29 90.32
N TYR A 545 38.35 -28.67 89.73
CA TYR A 545 38.44 -29.61 88.61
C TYR A 545 38.87 -30.99 89.14
N ASP A 546 38.03 -32.00 88.97
CA ASP A 546 38.28 -33.39 89.40
C ASP A 546 38.46 -34.25 88.14
N GLU A 547 39.71 -34.36 87.65
CA GLU A 547 40.07 -35.07 86.41
C GLU A 547 39.58 -36.53 86.40
N GLU A 548 39.54 -37.20 87.55
CA GLU A 548 39.27 -38.63 87.62
C GLU A 548 37.78 -38.99 87.42
N LYS A 549 36.86 -38.01 87.47
CA LYS A 549 35.41 -38.24 87.40
C LYS A 549 34.73 -37.74 86.12
N ILE A 550 35.48 -37.18 85.18
CA ILE A 550 34.94 -36.55 83.97
C ILE A 550 34.79 -37.57 82.84
N ASN A 551 33.68 -37.50 82.12
CA ASN A 551 33.49 -38.27 80.88
C ASN A 551 34.21 -37.58 79.70
N HIS A 552 35.51 -37.87 79.54
CA HIS A 552 36.37 -37.25 78.51
C HIS A 552 35.83 -37.44 77.07
N ASN A 553 35.24 -38.59 76.75
CA ASN A 553 34.68 -38.85 75.42
C ASN A 553 33.49 -37.94 75.10
N GLU A 554 32.63 -37.73 76.09
CA GLU A 554 31.45 -36.86 75.97
C GLU A 554 31.86 -35.38 75.94
N PHE A 555 32.87 -34.99 76.72
CA PHE A 555 33.46 -33.64 76.65
C PHE A 555 34.06 -33.36 75.27
N LYS A 556 34.91 -34.25 74.75
CA LYS A 556 35.54 -34.11 73.43
C LYS A 556 34.51 -34.03 72.29
N THR A 557 33.44 -34.82 72.38
CA THR A 557 32.33 -34.79 71.41
C THR A 557 31.64 -33.42 71.39
N ASN A 558 31.28 -32.88 72.56
CA ASN A 558 30.63 -31.58 72.67
C ASN A 558 31.58 -30.41 72.33
N HIS A 559 32.87 -30.50 72.70
CA HIS A 559 33.88 -29.53 72.32
C HIS A 559 34.01 -29.43 70.79
N ASN A 560 34.16 -30.57 70.10
CA ASN A 560 34.27 -30.61 68.65
C ASN A 560 32.99 -30.10 67.97
N LYS A 561 31.81 -30.42 68.51
CA LYS A 561 30.52 -29.90 68.03
C LYS A 561 30.49 -28.37 68.13
N ALA A 562 30.78 -27.80 69.30
CA ALA A 562 30.79 -26.35 69.51
C ALA A 562 31.85 -25.63 68.64
N PHE A 563 33.06 -26.18 68.54
CA PHE A 563 34.14 -25.62 67.72
C PHE A 563 33.76 -25.55 66.23
N ASN A 564 33.17 -26.62 65.69
CA ASN A 564 32.76 -26.66 64.29
C ASN A 564 31.62 -25.69 63.96
N LEU A 565 30.69 -25.47 64.91
CA LEU A 565 29.56 -24.56 64.74
C LEU A 565 29.96 -23.08 64.82
N GLN A 566 31.09 -22.76 65.47
CA GLN A 566 31.54 -21.39 65.73
C GLN A 566 31.63 -20.51 64.47
N LYS A 567 32.06 -21.09 63.34
CA LYS A 567 32.15 -20.39 62.05
C LYS A 567 30.77 -19.97 61.53
N ASN A 568 29.73 -20.78 61.74
CA ASN A 568 28.40 -20.55 61.20
C ASN A 568 27.61 -19.50 61.99
N ILE A 569 27.96 -19.31 63.26
CA ILE A 569 27.30 -18.37 64.19
C ILE A 569 28.10 -17.07 64.40
N GLN A 570 29.22 -16.93 63.69
CA GLN A 570 30.15 -15.80 63.82
C GLN A 570 29.47 -14.44 63.56
N VAL A 571 28.38 -14.43 62.77
CA VAL A 571 27.59 -13.22 62.46
C VAL A 571 26.96 -12.60 63.71
N PHE A 572 26.70 -13.39 64.77
CA PHE A 572 26.07 -12.92 66.01
C PHE A 572 27.07 -12.41 67.05
N LYS A 573 28.37 -12.61 66.83
CA LYS A 573 29.41 -12.40 67.86
C LYS A 573 29.49 -10.96 68.34
N ASN A 574 29.45 -10.01 67.40
CA ASN A 574 29.68 -8.59 67.71
C ASN A 574 28.59 -8.02 68.64
N SER A 575 27.34 -8.46 68.47
CA SER A 575 26.21 -8.00 69.27
C SER A 575 26.02 -8.80 70.56
N ASN A 576 26.78 -9.89 70.76
CA ASN A 576 26.58 -10.86 71.86
C ASN A 576 27.90 -11.35 72.47
N GLU A 577 28.90 -10.47 72.63
CA GLU A 577 30.26 -10.86 73.00
C GLU A 577 30.37 -11.81 74.20
N GLU A 578 29.55 -11.61 75.24
CA GLU A 578 29.57 -12.41 76.46
C GLU A 578 29.22 -13.89 76.20
N LEU A 579 28.32 -14.18 75.27
CA LEU A 579 27.97 -15.55 74.86
C LEU A 579 29.17 -16.29 74.24
N PHE A 580 30.06 -15.53 73.59
CA PHE A 580 31.22 -16.05 72.87
C PHE A 580 32.52 -16.00 73.71
N LYS A 581 32.49 -15.43 74.92
CA LYS A 581 33.59 -15.44 75.88
C LYS A 581 33.54 -16.70 76.75
N ASN A 582 33.68 -17.90 76.14
CA ASN A 582 33.73 -19.16 76.90
C ASN A 582 35.16 -19.76 76.93
N PRO A 583 35.77 -19.95 78.12
CA PRO A 583 37.11 -20.52 78.25
C PRO A 583 37.20 -22.02 77.92
N LEU A 584 36.09 -22.76 77.91
CA LEU A 584 36.07 -24.20 77.62
C LEU A 584 36.51 -24.51 76.17
N LEU A 585 36.40 -23.55 75.25
CA LEU A 585 36.86 -23.66 73.86
C LEU A 585 38.32 -23.23 73.66
N LYS A 586 38.99 -22.75 74.71
CA LYS A 586 40.43 -22.41 74.70
C LYS A 586 41.30 -23.54 75.27
N GLN A 587 40.67 -24.58 75.84
CA GLN A 587 41.35 -25.75 76.39
C GLN A 587 41.62 -26.77 75.28
N ASN A 588 42.74 -27.48 75.36
CA ASN A 588 43.14 -28.43 74.32
C ASN A 588 42.24 -29.69 74.41
N PRO A 589 41.53 -30.11 73.34
CA PRO A 589 40.62 -31.26 73.37
C PRO A 589 41.29 -32.64 73.55
N ASP A 590 42.61 -32.67 73.74
CA ASP A 590 43.41 -33.87 74.01
C ASP A 590 43.74 -34.06 75.51
N TRP A 591 42.96 -33.42 76.40
CA TRP A 591 42.97 -33.64 77.84
C TRP A 591 41.96 -34.71 78.27
#